data_AF-A0A3A8LEB6-F1
#
_entry.id   AF-A0A3A8LEB6-F1
#
_cell.length_a   1.000
_cell.length_b   1.000
_cell.length_c   1.000
_cell.angle_alpha   90.00
_cell.angle_beta   90.00
_cell.angle_gamma   90.00
#
_symmetry.space_group_name_H-M   'P 1'
#
loop_
_entity.id
_entity.type
_entity.pdbx_description
1 polymer ?
#
loop_
_entity_poly.entity_id
_entity_poly.type
_entity_poly.pdbx_seq_one_letter_code
_entity_poly.pdbx_strand_id
1 'polypeptide(L)'
;MADDYWSFEDDHGRPHVSRVTMGRPAPIPQDANGDWYCPVLIGHEVPLTASLVGVGPVDALLNAARFVREHFHELRKVSPRAAPPGLS
;
A
#
# COMPACT_ATOMS: atom_id res chain seq x y z
N MET A 1 9.60 3.48 -7.01
CA MET A 1 8.29 2.81 -6.88
C MET A 1 8.57 1.42 -6.38
N ALA A 2 7.88 0.99 -5.34
CA ALA A 2 7.89 -0.39 -4.86
C ALA A 2 6.57 -1.03 -5.28
N ASP A 3 6.64 -2.27 -5.77
CA ASP A 3 5.48 -3.02 -6.28
C ASP A 3 5.65 -4.47 -5.82
N ASP A 4 4.62 -5.02 -5.18
CA ASP A 4 4.63 -6.37 -4.61
C ASP A 4 3.22 -6.97 -4.69
N TYR A 5 3.12 -8.28 -4.54
CA TYR A 5 1.84 -8.98 -4.43
C TYR A 5 1.74 -9.63 -3.06
N TRP A 6 0.63 -9.44 -2.37
CA TRP A 6 0.42 -9.95 -1.01
C TRP A 6 -0.81 -10.85 -1.03
N SER A 7 -0.70 -12.07 -0.50
CA SER A 7 -1.85 -12.96 -0.32
C SER A 7 -2.41 -12.85 1.10
N PHE A 8 -3.70 -13.10 1.26
CA PHE A 8 -4.39 -13.15 2.55
C PHE A 8 -5.68 -13.97 2.45
N GLU A 9 -6.30 -14.27 3.59
CA GLU A 9 -7.64 -14.85 3.68
C GLU A 9 -8.63 -13.82 4.24
N ASP A 10 -9.82 -13.74 3.64
CA ASP A 10 -10.93 -12.97 4.19
C ASP A 10 -11.58 -13.66 5.42
N ASP A 11 -12.59 -13.02 6.00
CA ASP A 11 -13.30 -13.55 7.17
C ASP A 11 -14.02 -14.88 6.89
N HIS A 12 -14.27 -15.21 5.62
CA HIS A 12 -14.85 -16.48 5.18
C HIS A 12 -13.78 -17.54 4.86
N GLY A 13 -12.49 -17.23 5.05
CA GLY A 13 -11.36 -18.11 4.74
C GLY A 13 -11.07 -18.25 3.25
N ARG A 14 -11.60 -17.37 2.40
CA ARG A 14 -11.31 -17.42 0.95
C ARG A 14 -9.97 -16.75 0.68
N PRO A 15 -9.10 -17.35 -0.15
CA PRO A 15 -7.81 -16.77 -0.47
C PRO A 15 -7.97 -15.62 -1.48
N HIS A 16 -7.20 -14.57 -1.25
CA HIS A 16 -7.11 -13.39 -2.11
C HIS A 16 -5.64 -13.04 -2.36
N VAL A 17 -5.39 -12.36 -3.47
CA VAL A 17 -4.07 -11.78 -3.79
C VAL A 17 -4.28 -10.33 -4.20
N SER A 18 -3.53 -9.43 -3.57
CA SER A 18 -3.56 -8.00 -3.86
C SER A 18 -2.25 -7.54 -4.44
N ARG A 19 -2.34 -6.67 -5.44
CA ARG A 19 -1.18 -5.87 -5.84
C ARG A 19 -1.04 -4.68 -4.91
N VAL A 20 0.13 -4.51 -4.31
CA VAL A 20 0.48 -3.39 -3.44
C VAL A 20 1.54 -2.56 -4.14
N THR A 21 1.19 -1.31 -4.45
CA THR A 21 2.11 -0.36 -5.09
C THR A 21 2.29 0.86 -4.19
N MET A 22 3.55 1.19 -3.88
CA MET A 22 3.93 2.47 -3.28
C MET A 22 4.70 3.29 -4.31
N GLY A 23 4.19 4.48 -4.61
CA GLY A 23 4.82 5.40 -5.56
C GLY A 23 6.07 6.06 -4.99
N ARG A 24 6.58 7.05 -5.72
CA ARG A 24 7.70 7.88 -5.25
C ARG A 24 7.12 9.02 -4.39
N PRO A 25 7.65 9.26 -3.18
CA PRO A 25 7.30 10.45 -2.42
C PRO A 25 7.57 11.72 -3.23
N ALA A 26 6.66 12.69 -3.17
CA ALA A 26 6.75 13.95 -3.89
C ALA A 26 6.31 15.11 -2.98
N PRO A 27 6.87 16.32 -3.16
CA PRO A 27 6.38 17.51 -2.46
C PRO A 27 4.94 17.80 -2.88
N ILE A 28 4.12 18.26 -1.94
CA ILE A 28 2.76 18.73 -2.21
C ILE A 28 2.86 20.12 -2.86
N PRO A 29 2.37 20.31 -4.09
CA PRO A 29 2.45 21.62 -4.74
C PRO A 29 1.72 22.69 -3.93
N GLN A 30 2.36 23.84 -3.75
CA GLN A 30 1.79 25.02 -3.07
C GLN A 30 1.46 24.80 -1.58
N ASP A 31 1.92 23.70 -0.97
CA ASP A 31 1.82 23.54 0.47
C ASP A 31 2.80 24.46 1.20
N ALA A 32 2.30 25.23 2.18
CA ALA A 32 3.08 26.24 2.88
C ALA A 32 4.10 25.64 3.88
N ASN A 33 3.86 24.41 4.35
CA ASN A 33 4.75 23.71 5.26
C ASN A 33 5.87 22.98 4.50
N GLY A 34 5.72 22.81 3.18
CA GLY A 34 6.64 22.03 2.36
C GLY A 34 6.46 20.53 2.56
N ASP A 35 5.26 20.09 2.95
CA ASP A 35 4.94 18.69 3.20
C ASP A 35 5.03 17.85 1.92
N TRP A 36 5.21 16.55 2.12
CA TRP A 36 5.36 15.55 1.07
C TRP A 36 4.23 14.55 1.17
N TYR A 37 3.89 13.91 0.05
CA TYR A 37 2.99 12.76 0.04
C TYR A 37 3.63 11.56 -0.65
N CYS A 38 3.24 10.36 -0.24
CA CYS A 38 3.58 9.11 -0.91
C CYS A 38 2.28 8.42 -1.33
N PRO A 39 2.04 8.21 -2.64
CA PRO A 39 0.82 7.57 -3.11
C PRO A 39 0.90 6.05 -2.94
N VAL A 40 -0.20 5.45 -2.54
CA VAL A 40 -0.39 4.01 -2.32
C VAL A 40 -1.59 3.52 -3.12
N LEU A 41 -1.42 2.39 -3.79
CA LEU A 41 -2.48 1.63 -4.44
C LEU A 41 -2.48 0.21 -3.87
N ILE A 42 -3.61 -0.25 -3.38
CA ILE A 42 -3.83 -1.65 -2.98
C ILE A 42 -4.97 -2.18 -3.86
N GLY A 43 -4.63 -3.01 -4.84
CA GLY A 43 -5.56 -3.53 -5.83
C GLY A 43 -6.18 -4.86 -5.41
N HIS A 44 -7.51 -4.87 -5.25
CA HIS A 44 -8.41 -6.03 -5.15
C HIS A 44 -9.56 -5.85 -6.17
N GLU A 45 -10.69 -6.56 -6.01
CA GLU A 45 -11.92 -6.32 -6.80
C GLU A 45 -12.34 -4.83 -6.81
N VAL A 46 -12.15 -4.14 -5.69
CA VAL A 46 -12.23 -2.67 -5.60
C VAL A 46 -10.88 -2.11 -5.14
N PRO A 47 -10.20 -1.29 -5.95
CA PRO A 47 -8.89 -0.76 -5.61
C PRO A 47 -9.00 0.35 -4.55
N LEU A 48 -8.16 0.25 -3.51
CA LEU A 48 -7.96 1.30 -2.52
C LEU A 48 -6.82 2.21 -2.98
N THR A 49 -7.06 3.51 -3.00
CA THR A 49 -6.04 4.53 -3.31
C THR A 49 -5.93 5.50 -2.14
N ALA A 50 -4.70 5.79 -1.72
CA ALA A 50 -4.42 6.71 -0.63
C ALA A 50 -3.15 7.53 -0.91
N SER A 51 -3.07 8.74 -0.38
CA SER A 51 -1.86 9.57 -0.38
C SER A 51 -1.48 9.87 1.06
N LEU A 52 -0.36 9.32 1.52
CA LEU A 52 0.06 9.46 2.91
C LEU A 52 1.05 10.62 3.02
N VAL A 53 0.72 11.60 3.86
CA VAL A 53 1.47 12.84 4.03
C VAL A 53 2.57 12.66 5.09
N GLY A 54 3.67 13.39 4.95
CA GLY A 54 4.70 13.52 5.97
C GLY A 54 5.55 14.77 5.73
N VAL A 55 6.34 15.16 6.73
CA VAL A 55 7.13 16.42 6.72
C VAL A 55 8.28 16.43 5.70
N GLY A 56 8.52 15.29 5.05
CA GLY A 56 9.60 15.09 4.09
C GLY A 56 9.45 13.76 3.36
N PRO A 57 10.33 13.46 2.38
CA PRO A 57 10.21 12.26 1.54
C PRO A 57 10.25 10.96 2.34
N VAL A 58 11.11 10.90 3.36
CA VAL A 58 11.28 9.71 4.20
C VAL A 58 10.07 9.50 5.09
N ASP A 59 9.55 10.56 5.72
CA ASP A 59 8.39 10.48 6.60
C ASP A 59 7.13 10.07 5.83
N ALA A 60 6.87 10.68 4.67
CA ALA A 60 5.75 10.31 3.80
C ALA A 60 5.84 8.83 3.36
N LEU A 61 7.05 8.33 3.06
CA LEU A 61 7.27 6.92 2.73
C LEU A 61 7.00 5.99 3.92
N LEU A 62 7.46 6.36 5.12
CA LEU A 62 7.22 5.57 6.33
C LEU A 62 5.73 5.54 6.69
N ASN A 63 5.01 6.65 6.53
CA ASN A 63 3.57 6.72 6.72
C ASN A 63 2.82 5.84 5.70
N ALA A 64 3.24 5.85 4.43
CA ALA A 64 2.72 4.92 3.42
C ALA A 64 2.97 3.45 3.77
N ALA A 65 4.20 3.10 4.16
CA ALA A 65 4.54 1.73 4.53
C ALA A 65 3.77 1.27 5.78
N ARG A 66 3.58 2.17 6.77
CA ARG A 66 2.77 1.92 7.95
C ARG A 66 1.32 1.66 7.58
N PHE A 67 0.72 2.51 6.74
CA PHE A 67 -0.65 2.36 6.27
C PHE A 67 -0.88 1.01 5.59
N VAL A 68 0.04 0.59 4.69
CA VAL A 68 -0.02 -0.75 4.08
C VAL A 68 0.00 -1.84 5.15
N ARG A 69 0.93 -1.78 6.11
CA ARG A 69 1.01 -2.80 7.17
C ARG A 69 -0.24 -2.86 8.03
N GLU A 70 -0.83 -1.71 8.38
CA GLU A 70 -2.07 -1.65 9.17
C GLU A 70 -3.26 -2.20 8.38
N HIS A 71 -3.37 -1.89 7.08
CA HIS A 71 -4.41 -2.44 6.21
C HIS A 71 -4.42 -3.98 6.20
N PHE A 72 -3.24 -4.61 6.16
CA PHE A 72 -3.12 -6.07 6.19
C PHE A 72 -3.11 -6.66 7.60
N HIS A 73 -2.91 -5.88 8.66
CA HIS A 73 -2.82 -6.40 10.03
C HIS A 73 -4.12 -7.07 10.50
N GLU A 74 -5.26 -6.59 10.02
CA GLU A 74 -6.58 -7.14 10.35
C GLU A 74 -6.91 -8.43 9.58
N LEU A 75 -6.13 -8.74 8.53
CA LEU A 75 -6.38 -9.87 7.64
C LEU A 75 -5.66 -11.13 8.10
N ARG A 76 -6.19 -12.29 7.69
CA ARG A 76 -5.67 -13.60 8.11
C ARG A 76 -4.65 -14.13 7.11
N LYS A 77 -3.66 -14.86 7.62
CA LYS A 77 -2.62 -15.56 6.84
C LYS A 77 -1.94 -14.69 5.77
N VAL A 78 -1.65 -13.43 6.11
CA VAL A 78 -1.00 -12.51 5.19
C VAL A 78 0.40 -13.01 4.83
N SER A 79 0.70 -13.10 3.54
CA SER A 79 2.03 -13.41 3.03
C SER A 79 2.42 -12.40 1.94
N PRO A 80 3.47 -11.59 2.17
CA PRO A 80 4.12 -10.82 1.12
C PRO A 80 4.70 -11.72 0.02
N ARG A 81 5.03 -11.13 -1.14
CA ARG A 81 5.65 -11.80 -2.29
C ARG A 81 4.85 -13.00 -2.85
N ALA A 82 3.53 -12.90 -2.80
CA ALA A 82 2.65 -13.85 -3.45
C ALA A 82 2.85 -13.87 -4.98
N ALA A 83 2.48 -14.96 -5.62
CA ALA A 83 2.45 -15.02 -7.08
C ALA A 83 1.32 -14.12 -7.63
N PRO A 84 1.51 -13.41 -8.75
CA PRO A 84 0.44 -12.66 -9.40
C PRO A 84 -0.70 -13.60 -9.84
N PRO A 85 -1.96 -13.14 -9.81
CA PRO A 85 -3.09 -13.93 -10.31
C PRO A 85 -2.89 -14.32 -11.78
N GLY A 86 -3.09 -15.61 -12.12
CA GLY A 86 -3.01 -16.11 -13.50
C GLY A 86 -1.62 -16.59 -13.97
N LEU A 87 -0.61 -16.53 -13.10
CA LEU A 87 0.69 -17.20 -13.28
C LEU A 87 0.77 -18.39 -12.32
N SER A 88 0.03 -19.46 -12.62
CA SER A 88 0.06 -20.74 -11.91
C SER A 88 0.33 -21.88 -12.88
#